data_AF-A0A6N9QFW0-F1
#
_entry.id   AF-A0A6N9QFW0-F1
#
_cell.length_a   1.000
_cell.length_b   1.000
_cell.length_c   1.000
_cell.angle_alpha   90.00
_cell.angle_beta   90.00
_cell.angle_gamma   90.00
#
_symmetry.space_group_name_H-M   'P 1'
#
loop_
_entity.id
_entity.type
_entity.pdbx_description
1 polymer ?
#
loop_
_entity_poly.entity_id
_entity_poly.type
_entity_poly.pdbx_seq_one_letter_code
_entity_poly.pdbx_strand_id
1 'polypeptide(L)'
;MSGNLMTNKQERFTLYQGQKQIGQRAYNLIIGATLLYGFAVNAFMITAFEGAFDHMNQWVFLIGYIVCVIIGAMLTRSDSPVVSFVGYNFIVVPLGVVLTMLLPYYGSQLVFDAVLVTGAITLVMMIAGSAFPNLFLSMGRTLAFTLLAVILVELVCVLILHRDFAIFDYAIVLIFSGYIGYDWAKANAYQRTVDNAIDSAVDLYMDIINIFIRILAIMSRND
;
A
#
# COMPACT_ATOMS: atom_id res chain seq x y z
N MET A 1 -24.93 -12.14 -16.97
CA MET A 1 -23.58 -12.40 -16.41
C MET A 1 -23.27 -11.43 -15.26
N SER A 2 -24.11 -11.41 -14.21
CA SER A 2 -24.00 -10.48 -13.07
C SER A 2 -23.93 -11.20 -11.72
N GLY A 3 -23.61 -12.50 -11.73
CA GLY A 3 -23.67 -13.36 -10.54
C GLY A 3 -22.35 -13.49 -9.76
N ASN A 4 -21.20 -13.11 -10.34
CA ASN A 4 -19.89 -13.40 -9.74
C ASN A 4 -19.21 -12.22 -9.04
N LEU A 5 -19.75 -11.00 -9.15
CA LEU A 5 -19.15 -9.81 -8.52
C LEU A 5 -19.57 -9.61 -7.06
N MET A 6 -20.69 -10.20 -6.63
CA MET A 6 -21.21 -10.10 -5.26
C MET A 6 -20.66 -11.18 -4.33
N THR A 7 -20.10 -12.27 -4.87
CA THR A 7 -19.63 -13.42 -4.09
C THR A 7 -18.32 -13.12 -3.36
N ASN A 8 -17.39 -12.41 -4.02
CA ASN A 8 -16.01 -12.22 -3.54
C ASN A 8 -15.87 -11.36 -2.26
N LYS A 9 -16.84 -10.48 -1.97
CA LYS A 9 -16.80 -9.62 -0.76
C LYS A 9 -17.30 -10.32 0.51
N GLN A 10 -18.11 -11.37 0.38
CA GLN A 10 -18.62 -12.14 1.52
C GLN A 10 -17.61 -13.19 2.00
N GLU A 11 -16.71 -13.61 1.13
CA GLU A 11 -15.69 -14.66 1.36
C GLU A 11 -14.76 -14.33 2.53
N ARG A 12 -14.31 -13.07 2.65
CA ARG A 12 -13.42 -12.64 3.74
C ARG A 12 -14.09 -12.64 5.13
N PHE A 13 -15.41 -12.76 5.19
CA PHE A 13 -16.19 -12.80 6.43
C PHE A 13 -16.66 -14.23 6.80
N THR A 14 -16.41 -15.21 5.94
CA THR A 14 -16.84 -16.61 6.11
C THR A 14 -15.64 -17.56 6.07
N LEU A 15 -15.64 -18.60 6.91
CA LEU A 15 -14.58 -19.62 6.88
C LEU A 15 -14.84 -20.61 5.74
N TYR A 16 -13.87 -20.77 4.83
CA TYR A 16 -13.90 -21.81 3.79
C TYR A 16 -13.42 -23.17 4.28
N GLN A 17 -13.84 -24.26 3.62
CA GLN A 17 -13.37 -25.61 3.92
C GLN A 17 -11.85 -25.71 3.69
N GLY A 18 -11.10 -25.87 4.78
CA GLY A 18 -9.63 -25.98 4.77
C GLY A 18 -8.90 -24.79 5.40
N GLN A 19 -9.57 -23.65 5.62
CA GLN A 19 -8.97 -22.51 6.30
C GLN A 19 -9.08 -22.63 7.82
N LYS A 20 -7.94 -22.53 8.51
CA LYS A 20 -7.88 -22.57 9.98
C LYS A 20 -7.98 -21.16 10.54
N GLN A 21 -8.97 -20.92 11.40
CA GLN A 21 -9.05 -19.68 12.17
C GLN A 21 -7.86 -19.61 13.14
N ILE A 22 -7.15 -18.49 13.13
CA ILE A 22 -6.00 -18.23 13.99
C ILE A 22 -6.37 -17.22 15.08
N GLY A 23 -5.61 -17.24 16.18
CA GLY A 23 -5.79 -16.28 17.26
C GLY A 23 -5.49 -14.85 16.80
N GLN A 24 -6.13 -13.86 17.42
CA GLN A 24 -5.97 -12.43 17.06
C GLN A 24 -4.51 -11.95 17.13
N ARG A 25 -3.74 -12.42 18.13
CA ARG A 25 -2.32 -12.10 18.25
C ARG A 25 -1.51 -12.64 17.07
N ALA A 26 -1.78 -13.89 16.66
CA ALA A 26 -1.12 -14.50 15.52
C ALA A 26 -1.50 -13.80 14.21
N TYR A 27 -2.77 -13.43 14.05
CA TYR A 27 -3.27 -12.68 12.89
C TYR A 27 -2.56 -11.34 12.74
N ASN A 28 -2.54 -10.51 13.79
CA ASN A 28 -1.88 -9.20 13.77
C ASN A 28 -0.36 -9.33 13.59
N LEU A 29 0.26 -10.37 14.15
CA LEU A 29 1.68 -10.66 13.97
C LEU A 29 2.00 -11.02 12.52
N ILE A 30 1.15 -11.81 11.85
CA ILE A 30 1.33 -12.14 10.43
C ILE A 30 1.23 -10.89 9.56
N ILE A 31 0.25 -10.01 9.82
CA ILE A 31 0.16 -8.71 9.12
C ILE A 31 1.46 -7.93 9.28
N GLY A 32 1.90 -7.71 10.53
CA GLY A 32 3.13 -6.97 10.83
C GLY A 32 4.38 -7.60 10.22
N ALA A 33 4.53 -8.93 10.31
CA ALA A 33 5.66 -9.65 9.72
C ALA A 33 5.68 -9.54 8.18
N THR A 34 4.52 -9.55 7.54
CA THR A 34 4.38 -9.43 6.08
C THR A 34 4.72 -8.01 5.61
N LEU A 35 4.30 -6.99 6.37
CA LEU A 35 4.71 -5.60 6.16
C LEU A 35 6.23 -5.43 6.29
N LEU A 36 6.80 -5.89 7.40
CA LEU A 36 8.24 -5.81 7.66
C LEU A 36 9.05 -6.55 6.59
N TYR A 37 8.59 -7.70 6.13
CA TYR A 37 9.20 -8.42 5.01
C TYR A 37 9.21 -7.55 3.74
N GLY A 38 8.09 -6.92 3.37
CA GLY A 38 8.02 -6.07 2.18
C GLY A 38 8.98 -4.88 2.26
N PHE A 39 9.04 -4.21 3.41
CA PHE A 39 9.98 -3.12 3.63
C PHE A 39 11.44 -3.58 3.61
N ALA A 40 11.74 -4.76 4.17
CA ALA A 40 13.08 -5.34 4.14
C ALA A 40 13.50 -5.70 2.71
N VAL A 41 12.59 -6.25 1.90
CA VAL A 41 12.84 -6.52 0.48
C VAL A 41 13.15 -5.23 -0.27
N ASN A 42 12.36 -4.17 -0.09
CA ASN A 42 12.64 -2.88 -0.72
C ASN A 42 13.98 -2.29 -0.28
N ALA A 43 14.27 -2.29 1.03
CA ALA A 43 15.53 -1.81 1.58
C ALA A 43 16.72 -2.58 0.99
N PHE A 44 16.61 -3.91 0.91
CA PHE A 44 17.60 -4.75 0.25
C PHE A 44 17.75 -4.36 -1.22
N MET A 45 16.65 -4.22 -1.96
CA MET A 45 16.69 -3.89 -3.38
C MET A 45 17.35 -2.55 -3.69
N ILE A 46 17.12 -1.53 -2.85
CA ILE A 46 17.75 -0.22 -2.98
C ILE A 46 19.28 -0.35 -2.93
N THR A 47 19.80 -1.13 -1.96
CA THR A 47 21.25 -1.32 -1.80
C THR A 47 21.87 -2.32 -2.79
N ALA A 48 21.15 -3.37 -3.16
CA ALA A 48 21.68 -4.46 -3.97
C ALA A 48 21.62 -4.19 -5.47
N PHE A 49 20.69 -3.33 -5.91
CA PHE A 49 20.45 -3.03 -7.32
C PHE A 49 20.62 -1.54 -7.64
N GLU A 50 21.41 -0.81 -6.86
CA GLU A 50 21.74 0.60 -7.11
C GLU A 50 22.29 0.78 -8.54
N GLY A 51 21.73 1.72 -9.29
CA GLY A 51 22.09 2.00 -10.69
C GLY A 51 21.69 0.94 -11.72
N ALA A 52 21.16 -0.22 -11.30
CA ALA A 52 20.86 -1.34 -12.19
C ALA A 52 19.76 -1.03 -13.21
N PHE A 53 18.91 -0.04 -12.89
CA PHE A 53 17.72 0.28 -13.68
C PHE A 53 17.75 1.66 -14.34
N ASP A 54 18.83 2.43 -14.20
CA ASP A 54 18.92 3.83 -14.67
C ASP A 54 18.71 4.00 -16.18
N HIS A 55 19.06 2.96 -16.95
CA HIS A 55 18.94 2.94 -18.41
C HIS A 55 17.66 2.25 -18.90
N MET A 56 16.77 1.84 -17.99
CA MET A 56 15.55 1.15 -18.37
C MET A 56 14.59 2.11 -19.07
N ASN A 57 14.03 1.69 -20.21
CA ASN A 57 13.06 2.48 -20.95
C ASN A 57 11.80 2.73 -20.09
N GLN A 58 11.46 4.00 -19.87
CA GLN A 58 10.34 4.44 -19.03
C GLN A 58 9.01 3.80 -19.40
N TRP A 59 8.72 3.59 -20.69
CA TRP A 59 7.46 2.99 -21.14
C TRP A 59 7.41 1.48 -20.87
N VAL A 60 8.53 0.79 -21.09
CA VAL A 60 8.65 -0.64 -20.77
C VAL A 60 8.50 -0.84 -19.26
N PHE A 61 9.13 0.02 -18.47
CA PHE A 61 9.00 0.01 -17.03
C PHE A 61 7.54 0.24 -16.58
N LEU A 62 6.89 1.28 -17.09
CA LEU A 62 5.50 1.61 -16.73
C LEU A 62 4.55 0.46 -17.07
N ILE A 63 4.65 -0.11 -18.27
CA ILE A 63 3.82 -1.25 -18.69
C ILE A 63 4.11 -2.47 -17.82
N GLY A 64 5.39 -2.80 -17.61
CA GLY A 64 5.79 -3.91 -16.75
C GLY A 64 5.30 -3.76 -15.32
N TYR A 65 5.43 -2.57 -14.74
CA TYR A 65 4.91 -2.22 -13.41
C TYR A 65 3.40 -2.44 -13.33
N ILE A 66 2.62 -1.89 -14.27
CA ILE A 66 1.16 -2.05 -14.29
C ILE A 66 0.78 -3.54 -14.40
N VAL A 67 1.45 -4.29 -15.29
CA VAL A 67 1.20 -5.73 -15.46
C VAL A 67 1.49 -6.50 -14.17
N CYS A 68 2.62 -6.25 -13.52
CA CYS A 68 2.97 -6.90 -12.26
C CYS A 68 1.96 -6.58 -11.16
N VAL A 69 1.56 -5.32 -11.00
CA VAL A 69 0.57 -4.91 -9.99
C VAL A 69 -0.79 -5.56 -10.27
N ILE A 70 -1.23 -5.65 -11.53
CA ILE A 70 -2.49 -6.33 -11.90
C ILE A 70 -2.42 -7.81 -11.57
N ILE A 71 -1.33 -8.50 -11.95
CA ILE A 71 -1.12 -9.92 -11.63
C ILE A 71 -1.10 -10.11 -10.11
N GLY A 72 -0.37 -9.27 -9.38
CA GLY A 72 -0.33 -9.31 -7.91
C GLY A 72 -1.71 -9.13 -7.28
N ALA A 73 -2.49 -8.16 -7.75
CA ALA A 73 -3.86 -7.92 -7.30
C ALA A 73 -4.84 -9.05 -7.64
N MET A 74 -4.57 -9.84 -8.68
CA MET A 74 -5.34 -11.04 -9.01
C MET A 74 -4.95 -12.23 -8.12
N LEU A 75 -3.65 -12.42 -7.88
CA LEU A 75 -3.12 -13.54 -7.09
C LEU A 75 -3.44 -13.40 -5.59
N THR A 76 -3.49 -12.17 -5.07
CA THR A 76 -3.96 -11.83 -3.71
C THR A 76 -5.47 -12.01 -3.51
N ARG A 77 -6.19 -12.57 -4.47
CA ARG A 77 -7.59 -13.00 -4.30
C ARG A 77 -7.73 -14.52 -4.24
N SER A 78 -6.62 -15.23 -4.14
CA SER A 78 -6.62 -16.68 -4.04
C SER A 78 -6.88 -17.12 -2.60
N ASP A 79 -7.62 -18.21 -2.40
CA ASP A 79 -7.83 -18.78 -1.06
C ASP A 79 -6.57 -19.41 -0.44
N SER A 80 -5.48 -19.50 -1.22
CA SER A 80 -4.21 -20.10 -0.82
C SER A 80 -3.23 -19.04 -0.30
N PRO A 81 -2.82 -19.10 0.97
CA PRO A 81 -1.89 -18.12 1.55
C PRO A 81 -0.57 -17.99 0.78
N VAL A 82 -0.09 -19.10 0.19
CA VAL A 82 1.15 -19.09 -0.60
C VAL A 82 0.96 -18.30 -1.89
N VAL A 83 -0.19 -18.46 -2.56
CA VAL A 83 -0.49 -17.76 -3.81
C VAL A 83 -0.70 -16.27 -3.53
N SER A 84 -1.39 -15.91 -2.44
CA SER A 84 -1.55 -14.53 -2.00
C SER A 84 -0.21 -13.88 -1.65
N PHE A 85 0.71 -14.62 -1.01
CA PHE A 85 2.07 -14.14 -0.75
C PHE A 85 2.91 -13.95 -2.02
N VAL A 86 2.75 -14.83 -3.02
CA VAL A 86 3.36 -14.62 -4.34
C VAL A 86 2.78 -13.35 -4.98
N GLY A 87 1.47 -13.16 -4.93
CA GLY A 87 0.80 -11.95 -5.40
C GLY A 87 1.31 -10.68 -4.72
N TYR A 88 1.56 -10.74 -3.42
CA TYR A 88 2.20 -9.64 -2.68
C TYR A 88 3.59 -9.30 -3.22
N ASN A 89 4.43 -10.29 -3.54
CA ASN A 89 5.75 -10.03 -4.12
C ASN A 89 5.67 -9.41 -5.52
N PHE A 90 4.62 -9.70 -6.30
CA PHE A 90 4.33 -9.03 -7.58
C PHE A 90 3.94 -7.56 -7.43
N ILE A 91 3.69 -7.07 -6.20
CA ILE A 91 3.47 -5.66 -5.87
C ILE A 91 4.74 -5.07 -5.25
N VAL A 92 5.34 -5.78 -4.29
CA VAL A 92 6.55 -5.33 -3.57
C VAL A 92 7.73 -5.11 -4.51
N VAL A 93 8.05 -6.10 -5.35
CA VAL A 93 9.27 -6.04 -6.18
C VAL A 93 9.24 -4.89 -7.21
N PRO A 94 8.18 -4.71 -8.02
CA PRO A 94 8.13 -3.56 -8.93
C PRO A 94 8.19 -2.23 -8.21
N LEU A 95 7.59 -2.12 -7.02
CA LEU A 95 7.68 -0.92 -6.19
C LEU A 95 9.10 -0.72 -5.65
N GLY A 96 9.79 -1.79 -5.26
CA GLY A 96 11.21 -1.76 -4.92
C GLY A 96 12.06 -1.20 -6.07
N VAL A 97 11.76 -1.56 -7.32
CA VAL A 97 12.42 -0.96 -8.50
C VAL A 97 12.15 0.55 -8.59
N VAL A 98 10.90 1.00 -8.39
CA VAL A 98 10.56 2.44 -8.33
C VAL A 98 11.43 3.13 -7.27
N LEU A 99 11.52 2.56 -6.07
CA LEU A 99 12.27 3.13 -4.97
C LEU A 99 13.78 3.17 -5.24
N THR A 100 14.35 2.13 -5.85
CA THR A 100 15.76 2.09 -6.26
C THR A 100 16.09 3.18 -7.28
N MET A 101 15.16 3.53 -8.17
CA MET A 101 15.34 4.66 -9.09
C MET A 101 15.14 6.02 -8.41
N LEU A 102 14.21 6.11 -7.46
CA LEU A 102 13.78 7.37 -6.87
C LEU A 102 14.70 7.86 -5.75
N LEU A 103 15.08 6.97 -4.83
CA LEU A 103 15.78 7.33 -3.59
C LEU A 103 17.20 7.88 -3.76
N PRO A 104 17.99 7.51 -4.80
CA PRO A 104 19.31 8.12 -5.02
C PRO A 104 19.27 9.64 -5.21
N TYR A 105 18.12 10.20 -5.60
CA TYR A 105 17.94 11.66 -5.74
C TYR A 105 17.67 12.37 -4.40
N TYR A 106 17.53 11.62 -3.30
CA TYR A 106 17.27 12.16 -1.96
C TYR A 106 18.45 11.88 -1.02
N GLY A 107 18.72 12.80 -0.10
CA GLY A 107 19.73 12.59 0.94
C GLY A 107 19.33 11.44 1.89
N SER A 108 20.30 10.64 2.34
CA SER A 108 20.04 9.51 3.25
C SER A 108 19.36 9.92 4.55
N GLN A 109 19.71 11.10 5.09
CA GLN A 109 19.06 11.67 6.28
C GLN A 109 17.57 11.97 6.02
N LEU A 110 17.27 12.61 4.89
CA LEU A 110 15.91 12.94 4.48
C LEU A 110 15.04 11.68 4.31
N VAL A 111 15.61 10.63 3.72
CA VAL A 111 14.96 9.32 3.59
C VAL A 111 14.64 8.73 4.96
N PHE A 112 15.61 8.76 5.88
CA PHE A 112 15.42 8.24 7.24
C PHE A 112 14.32 9.00 8.00
N ASP A 113 14.31 10.33 7.92
CA ASP A 113 13.31 11.16 8.56
C ASP A 113 11.91 10.89 7.97
N ALA A 114 11.81 10.73 6.64
CA ALA A 114 10.55 10.34 5.99
C ALA A 114 10.05 8.95 6.45
N VAL A 115 10.95 7.97 6.66
CA VAL A 115 10.59 6.67 7.23
C VAL A 115 10.04 6.82 8.66
N LEU A 116 10.69 7.63 9.50
CA LEU A 116 10.25 7.88 10.87
C LEU A 116 8.86 8.52 10.92
N VAL A 117 8.62 9.56 10.13
CA VAL A 117 7.33 10.26 10.08
C VAL A 117 6.24 9.32 9.56
N THR A 118 6.53 8.56 8.50
CA THR A 118 5.58 7.56 7.95
C THR A 118 5.23 6.51 8.99
N GLY A 119 6.23 5.97 9.70
CA GLY A 119 6.02 4.99 10.77
C GLY A 119 5.17 5.55 11.92
N ALA A 120 5.41 6.80 12.32
CA ALA A 120 4.63 7.49 13.34
C ALA A 120 3.16 7.66 12.93
N ILE A 121 2.91 8.15 11.71
CA ILE A 121 1.55 8.28 11.14
C ILE A 121 0.86 6.92 11.11
N THR A 122 1.54 5.90 10.60
CA THR A 122 0.99 4.55 10.49
C THR A 122 0.57 4.03 11.86
N LEU A 123 1.43 4.17 12.88
CA LEU A 123 1.14 3.73 14.24
C LEU A 123 -0.06 4.48 14.83
N VAL A 124 -0.10 5.80 14.71
CA VAL A 124 -1.22 6.63 15.20
C VAL A 124 -2.53 6.22 14.52
N MET A 125 -2.52 6.01 13.20
CA MET A 125 -3.70 5.62 12.45
C MET A 125 -4.16 4.20 12.76
N MET A 126 -3.25 3.25 13.00
CA MET A 126 -3.60 1.91 13.48
C MET A 126 -4.25 1.95 14.88
N ILE A 127 -3.72 2.77 15.79
CA ILE A 127 -4.35 2.98 17.12
C ILE A 127 -5.73 3.60 16.96
N ALA A 128 -5.86 4.65 16.15
CA ALA A 128 -7.14 5.31 15.90
C ALA A 128 -8.16 4.37 15.25
N GLY A 129 -7.73 3.56 14.27
CA GLY A 129 -8.57 2.56 13.61
C GLY A 129 -9.06 1.46 14.56
N SER A 130 -8.24 1.07 15.54
CA SER A 130 -8.66 0.16 16.61
C SER A 130 -9.59 0.82 17.64
N ALA A 131 -9.38 2.09 17.98
CA ALA A 131 -10.18 2.82 18.95
C ALA A 131 -11.57 3.22 18.41
N PHE A 132 -11.64 3.59 17.12
CA PHE A 132 -12.85 4.11 16.47
C PHE A 132 -13.19 3.37 15.16
N PRO A 133 -13.33 2.03 15.15
CA PRO A 133 -13.46 1.25 13.92
C PRO A 133 -14.67 1.63 13.06
N ASN A 134 -15.81 1.95 13.69
CA ASN A 134 -17.04 2.32 12.98
C ASN A 134 -16.88 3.62 12.17
N LEU A 135 -16.11 4.57 12.69
CA LEU A 135 -15.82 5.82 11.97
C LEU A 135 -15.11 5.51 10.66
N PHE A 136 -14.00 4.79 10.76
CA PHE A 136 -13.20 4.45 9.59
C PHE A 136 -13.97 3.58 8.60
N LEU A 137 -14.61 2.50 9.05
CA LEU A 137 -15.39 1.61 8.18
C LEU A 137 -16.51 2.33 7.40
N SER A 138 -17.06 3.42 7.93
CA SER A 138 -18.06 4.24 7.24
C SER A 138 -17.48 5.11 6.12
N MET A 139 -16.18 5.41 6.14
CA MET A 139 -15.52 6.36 5.25
C MET A 139 -15.05 5.76 3.91
N GLY A 140 -15.08 4.43 3.74
CA GLY A 140 -14.44 3.77 2.57
C GLY A 140 -14.86 4.32 1.20
N ARG A 141 -16.15 4.64 1.01
CA ARG A 141 -16.65 5.24 -0.25
C ARG A 141 -16.16 6.69 -0.43
N THR A 142 -16.15 7.46 0.65
CA THR A 142 -15.70 8.85 0.66
C THR A 142 -14.21 8.91 0.33
N LEU A 143 -13.39 8.10 0.99
CA LEU A 143 -11.95 7.99 0.72
C LEU A 143 -11.67 7.64 -0.75
N ALA A 144 -12.39 6.67 -1.30
CA ALA A 144 -12.23 6.26 -2.70
C ALA A 144 -12.58 7.36 -3.70
N PHE A 145 -13.70 8.06 -3.46
CA PHE A 145 -14.10 9.17 -4.33
C PHE A 145 -13.13 10.35 -4.23
N THR A 146 -12.71 10.71 -3.02
CA THR A 146 -11.78 11.82 -2.80
C THR A 146 -10.40 11.51 -3.40
N LEU A 147 -9.89 10.28 -3.25
CA LEU A 147 -8.64 9.86 -3.87
C LEU A 147 -8.70 9.97 -5.40
N LEU A 148 -9.77 9.44 -6.01
CA LEU A 148 -9.97 9.53 -7.45
C LEU A 148 -10.03 10.99 -7.93
N ALA A 149 -10.78 11.84 -7.21
CA ALA A 149 -10.87 13.26 -7.55
C ALA A 149 -9.51 13.96 -7.47
N VAL A 150 -8.74 13.72 -6.40
CA VAL A 150 -7.40 14.29 -6.24
C VAL A 150 -6.47 13.84 -7.36
N ILE A 151 -6.43 12.55 -7.69
CA ILE A 151 -5.60 12.01 -8.77
C ILE A 151 -5.99 12.63 -10.12
N LEU A 152 -7.29 12.74 -10.43
CA LEU A 152 -7.75 13.32 -11.70
C LEU A 152 -7.36 14.79 -11.82
N VAL A 153 -7.52 15.56 -10.74
CA VAL A 153 -7.17 16.98 -10.73
C VAL A 153 -5.65 17.16 -10.80
N GLU A 154 -4.87 16.37 -10.07
CA GLU A 154 -3.41 16.38 -10.13
C GLU A 154 -2.90 16.05 -11.53
N LEU A 155 -3.45 15.01 -12.18
CA LEU A 155 -3.11 14.65 -13.56
C LEU A 155 -3.39 15.79 -14.54
N VAL A 156 -4.53 16.48 -14.40
CA VAL A 156 -4.85 17.67 -15.21
C VAL A 156 -3.83 18.79 -14.97
N CYS A 157 -3.45 19.05 -13.72
CA CYS A 157 -2.44 20.07 -13.40
C CYS A 157 -1.07 19.73 -13.99
N VAL A 158 -0.62 18.48 -13.86
CA VAL A 158 0.69 18.06 -14.36
C VAL A 158 0.71 17.98 -15.89
N LEU A 159 -0.30 17.40 -16.53
CA LEU A 159 -0.30 17.16 -17.98
C LEU A 159 -0.75 18.37 -18.81
N ILE A 160 -1.71 19.16 -18.32
CA ILE A 160 -2.26 20.28 -19.08
C ILE A 160 -1.59 21.58 -18.65
N LEU A 161 -1.52 21.83 -17.34
CA LEU A 161 -0.96 23.08 -16.81
C LEU A 161 0.57 23.03 -16.65
N HIS A 162 1.20 21.85 -16.78
CA HIS A 162 2.64 21.65 -16.58
C HIS A 162 3.13 22.20 -15.24
N ARG A 163 2.27 22.14 -14.22
CA ARG A 163 2.55 22.66 -12.87
C ARG A 163 2.30 21.57 -11.86
N ASP A 164 3.25 21.47 -10.94
CA ASP A 164 3.18 20.61 -9.78
C ASP A 164 2.96 21.47 -8.54
N PHE A 165 1.95 21.12 -7.75
CA PHE A 165 1.53 21.87 -6.57
C PHE A 165 1.68 21.00 -5.31
N ALA A 166 2.44 21.49 -4.34
CA ALA A 166 2.68 20.78 -3.08
C ALA A 166 1.40 20.42 -2.31
N ILE A 167 0.28 21.14 -2.53
CA ILE A 167 -1.02 20.84 -1.91
C ILE A 167 -1.49 19.40 -2.20
N PHE A 168 -1.14 18.84 -3.36
CA PHE A 168 -1.49 17.47 -3.71
C PHE A 168 -0.73 16.46 -2.84
N ASP A 169 0.55 16.72 -2.54
CA ASP A 169 1.32 15.85 -1.66
C ASP A 169 0.66 15.76 -0.26
N TYR A 170 0.30 16.91 0.33
CA TYR A 170 -0.39 16.95 1.63
C TYR A 170 -1.76 16.28 1.58
N ALA A 171 -2.54 16.52 0.52
CA ALA A 171 -3.86 15.90 0.36
C ALA A 171 -3.76 14.37 0.25
N ILE A 172 -2.80 13.87 -0.51
CA ILE A 172 -2.55 12.43 -0.69
C ILE A 172 -2.11 11.80 0.63
N VAL A 173 -1.18 12.42 1.36
CA VAL A 173 -0.77 11.95 2.71
C VAL A 173 -1.96 11.87 3.65
N LEU A 174 -2.83 12.88 3.68
CA LEU A 174 -4.02 12.87 4.53
C LEU A 174 -5.00 11.74 4.15
N ILE A 175 -5.25 11.55 2.86
CA ILE A 175 -6.17 10.52 2.35
C ILE A 175 -5.62 9.13 2.66
N PHE A 176 -4.35 8.85 2.35
CA PHE A 176 -3.75 7.55 2.64
C PHE A 176 -3.58 7.30 4.15
N SER A 177 -3.38 8.33 4.96
CA SER A 177 -3.45 8.19 6.42
C SER A 177 -4.83 7.68 6.84
N GLY A 178 -5.89 8.25 6.27
CA GLY A 178 -7.27 7.76 6.43
C GLY A 178 -7.47 6.32 5.98
N TYR A 179 -6.85 5.92 4.86
CA TYR A 179 -6.86 4.53 4.38
C TYR A 179 -6.18 3.57 5.35
N ILE A 180 -5.02 3.90 5.94
CA ILE A 180 -4.39 3.04 6.96
C ILE A 180 -5.37 2.74 8.11
N GLY A 181 -6.07 3.76 8.61
CA GLY A 181 -7.07 3.56 9.66
C GLY A 181 -8.26 2.71 9.19
N TYR A 182 -8.72 2.91 7.95
CA TYR A 182 -9.77 2.13 7.31
C TYR A 182 -9.39 0.66 7.11
N ASP A 183 -8.24 0.39 6.48
CA ASP A 183 -7.80 -0.95 6.17
C ASP A 183 -7.38 -1.71 7.42
N TRP A 184 -6.84 -1.04 8.45
CA TRP A 184 -6.64 -1.66 9.76
C TRP A 184 -7.97 -2.01 10.47
N ALA A 185 -8.95 -1.11 10.46
CA ALA A 185 -10.27 -1.39 11.05
C ALA A 185 -10.98 -2.54 10.30
N LYS A 186 -10.86 -2.55 8.97
CA LYS A 186 -11.38 -3.60 8.07
C LYS A 186 -10.68 -4.94 8.27
N ALA A 187 -9.37 -4.96 8.40
CA ALA A 187 -8.59 -6.17 8.72
C ALA A 187 -9.04 -6.82 10.03
N ASN A 188 -9.29 -6.01 11.06
CA ASN A 188 -9.78 -6.52 12.34
C ASN A 188 -11.25 -7.00 12.30
N ALA A 189 -12.01 -6.61 11.29
CA ALA A 189 -13.38 -7.08 11.06
C ALA A 189 -13.45 -8.38 10.23
N TYR A 190 -12.39 -8.73 9.51
CA TYR A 190 -12.32 -9.97 8.72
C TYR A 190 -12.19 -11.22 9.59
N GLN A 191 -12.51 -12.37 8.99
CA GLN A 191 -12.18 -13.65 9.60
C GLN A 191 -10.66 -13.78 9.72
N ARG A 192 -10.21 -14.19 10.90
CA ARG A 192 -8.79 -14.28 11.24
C ARG A 192 -8.19 -15.54 10.61
N THR A 193 -7.87 -15.47 9.33
CA THR A 193 -7.17 -16.51 8.57
C THR A 193 -5.80 -15.98 8.15
N VAL A 194 -4.86 -16.87 7.82
CA VAL A 194 -3.52 -16.46 7.33
C VAL A 194 -3.63 -15.70 6.02
N ASP A 195 -4.53 -16.14 5.14
CA ASP A 195 -4.78 -15.52 3.84
C ASP A 195 -5.28 -14.07 3.99
N ASN A 196 -6.34 -13.86 4.78
CA ASN A 196 -6.84 -12.51 5.08
C ASN A 196 -5.81 -11.63 5.79
N ALA A 197 -4.82 -12.21 6.50
CA ALA A 197 -3.74 -11.44 7.11
C ALA A 197 -2.76 -10.92 6.05
N ILE A 198 -2.40 -11.77 5.08
CA ILE A 198 -1.53 -11.39 3.95
C ILE A 198 -2.23 -10.33 3.09
N ASP A 199 -3.50 -10.53 2.77
CA ASP A 199 -4.28 -9.56 1.99
C ASP A 199 -4.40 -8.21 2.69
N SER A 200 -4.64 -8.22 4.01
CA SER A 200 -4.68 -6.99 4.79
C SER A 200 -3.33 -6.30 4.85
N ALA A 201 -2.23 -7.07 4.87
CA ALA A 201 -0.88 -6.52 4.78
C ALA A 201 -0.60 -5.88 3.42
N VAL A 202 -1.15 -6.42 2.32
CA VAL A 202 -1.03 -5.82 0.98
C VAL A 202 -1.71 -4.45 0.93
N ASP A 203 -2.96 -4.36 1.42
CA ASP A 203 -3.71 -3.11 1.49
C ASP A 203 -2.91 -2.05 2.30
N LEU A 204 -2.48 -2.42 3.52
CA LEU A 204 -1.70 -1.52 4.39
C LEU A 204 -0.33 -1.14 3.80
N TYR A 205 0.39 -2.08 3.18
CA TYR A 205 1.69 -1.82 2.57
C TYR A 205 1.60 -0.75 1.48
N MET A 206 0.58 -0.86 0.62
CA MET A 206 0.33 0.09 -0.46
C MET A 206 0.09 1.50 0.08
N ASP A 207 -0.71 1.63 1.14
CA ASP A 207 -0.96 2.93 1.76
C ASP A 207 0.30 3.51 2.40
N ILE A 208 1.06 2.69 3.13
CA ILE A 208 2.28 3.11 3.83
C ILE A 208 3.34 3.60 2.83
N ILE A 209 3.57 2.88 1.72
CA ILE A 209 4.55 3.32 0.72
C ILE A 209 4.10 4.59 0.00
N ASN A 210 2.81 4.74 -0.30
CA ASN A 210 2.31 5.96 -0.91
C ASN A 210 2.49 7.19 0.01
N ILE A 211 2.25 7.02 1.32
CA ILE A 211 2.57 8.07 2.31
C ILE A 211 4.06 8.35 2.32
N PHE A 212 4.90 7.31 2.38
CA PHE A 212 6.35 7.48 2.42
C PHE A 212 6.87 8.30 1.24
N ILE A 213 6.49 7.95 0.01
CA ILE A 213 6.93 8.66 -1.20
C ILE A 213 6.48 10.12 -1.16
N ARG A 214 5.25 10.41 -0.69
CA ARG A 214 4.75 11.78 -0.64
C ARG A 214 5.33 12.61 0.50
N ILE A 215 5.59 12.01 1.66
CA ILE A 215 6.32 12.68 2.73
C ILE A 215 7.74 13.02 2.28
N LEU A 216 8.41 12.08 1.62
CA LEU A 216 9.73 12.31 1.07
C LEU A 216 9.74 13.49 0.09
N ALA A 217 8.75 13.55 -0.82
CA ALA A 217 8.59 14.67 -1.74
C ALA A 217 8.32 16.01 -1.01
N ILE A 218 7.46 16.01 0.02
CA ILE A 218 7.19 17.21 0.82
C ILE A 218 8.46 17.73 1.51
N MET A 219 9.19 16.83 2.17
CA MET A 219 10.38 17.21 2.91
C MET A 219 11.47 17.71 1.95
N SER A 220 11.68 17.05 0.81
CA SER A 220 12.63 17.50 -0.20
C SER A 220 12.33 18.86 -0.82
N ARG A 221 11.06 19.31 -0.85
CA ARG A 221 10.71 20.65 -1.32
C ARG A 221 11.03 21.74 -0.29
N ASN A 222 11.13 21.37 0.98
CA ASN A 222 11.29 22.29 2.10
C ASN A 222 12.71 22.31 2.70
N ASP A 223 13.58 21.38 2.27
CA ASP A 223 15.02 21.38 2.50
C ASP A 223 15.75 22.35 1.57
#